data_AF-A0A660RWW4-F1
#
_entry.id   AF-A0A660RWW4-F1
#
_cell.length_a   1.000
_cell.length_b   1.000
_cell.length_c   1.000
_cell.angle_alpha   90.00
_cell.angle_beta   90.00
_cell.angle_gamma   90.00
#
_symmetry.space_group_name_H-M   'P 1'
#
loop_
_entity.id
_entity.type
_entity.pdbx_description
1 polymer ?
#
loop_
_entity_poly.entity_id
_entity_poly.type
_entity_poly.pdbx_seq_one_letter_code
_entity_poly.pdbx_strand_id
1 'polypeptide(L)' 'KTIQILATYKKAEDLINIGAYVKGSNPEIDKAISLYPKLKNFLIQPIEESYSLDESINLLREIIK' A
#
# COMPACT_ATOMS: atom_id res chain seq x y z
N LYS A 1 8.14 0.00 -7.86
CA LYS A 1 7.61 1.07 -6.96
C LYS A 1 6.61 0.51 -5.94
N THR A 2 5.56 -0.23 -6.36
CA THR A 2 4.59 -0.87 -5.46
C THR A 2 5.21 -1.81 -4.42
N ILE A 3 6.11 -2.70 -4.85
CA ILE A 3 6.82 -3.63 -3.97
C ILE A 3 7.61 -2.88 -2.89
N GLN A 4 8.24 -1.76 -3.25
CA GLN A 4 9.00 -0.94 -2.30
C GLN A 4 8.09 -0.32 -1.23
N ILE A 5 6.89 0.14 -1.61
CA ILE A 5 5.89 0.66 -0.65
C ILE A 5 5.48 -0.44 0.34
N LEU A 6 5.12 -1.62 -0.16
CA LEU A 6 4.72 -2.75 0.68
C LEU A 6 5.87 -3.19 1.61
N ALA A 7 7.09 -3.26 1.08
CA ALA A 7 8.27 -3.62 1.85
C ALA A 7 8.62 -2.58 2.91
N THR A 8 8.55 -1.28 2.59
CA THR A 8 8.80 -0.20 3.54
C THR A 8 7.76 -0.19 4.65
N TYR A 9 6.47 -0.34 4.33
CA TYR A 9 5.43 -0.49 5.36
C TYR A 9 5.73 -1.71 6.24
N LYS A 10 6.02 -2.86 5.64
CA LYS A 10 6.29 -4.09 6.39
C LYS A 10 7.49 -3.97 7.34
N LYS A 11 8.55 -3.27 6.94
CA LYS A 11 9.71 -2.99 7.79
C LYS A 11 9.39 -2.06 8.96
N ALA A 12 8.44 -1.14 8.78
CA ALA A 12 8.04 -0.16 9.80
C ALA A 12 6.79 -0.57 10.59
N GLU A 13 6.14 -1.67 10.22
CA GLU A 13 4.82 -2.09 10.73
C GLU A 13 4.75 -2.15 12.25
N ASP A 14 5.77 -2.73 12.88
CA ASP A 14 5.84 -2.84 14.35
C ASP A 14 5.87 -1.46 15.02
N LEU A 15 6.77 -0.57 14.58
CA LEU A 15 6.88 0.81 15.06
C LEU A 15 5.59 1.60 14.86
N ILE A 16 4.90 1.39 13.74
CA ILE A 16 3.62 2.03 13.44
C ILE A 16 2.53 1.52 14.39
N ASN A 17 2.43 0.21 14.57
CA ASN A 17 1.37 -0.43 15.37
C ASN A 17 1.48 -0.10 16.86
N ILE A 18 2.70 0.03 17.40
CA ILE A 18 2.92 0.45 18.79
C ILE A 18 2.84 1.98 18.98
N GLY A 19 2.63 2.74 17.91
CA GLY A 19 2.57 4.20 17.95
C GLY A 19 3.91 4.91 18.15
N ALA A 20 5.03 4.21 17.97
CA ALA A 20 6.38 4.76 18.13
C ALA A 20 6.87 5.52 16.88
N TYR A 21 6.20 5.37 15.73
CA TYR A 21 6.55 6.08 14.51
C TYR A 21 6.01 7.52 14.49
N VAL A 22 6.88 8.48 14.20
CA VAL A 22 6.53 9.91 14.07
C VAL A 22 6.40 10.28 12.60
N LYS A 23 5.22 10.83 12.24
CA LYS A 23 4.95 11.32 10.88
C LYS A 23 5.93 12.44 10.51
N GLY A 24 6.49 12.37 9.29
CA GLY A 24 7.45 13.34 8.78
C GLY A 24 8.91 12.96 9.05
N SER A 25 9.17 11.95 9.88
CA SER A 25 10.54 11.50 10.16
C SER A 25 11.16 10.73 9.00
N ASN A 26 10.36 10.05 8.18
CA ASN A 26 10.83 9.37 6.99
C ASN A 26 9.79 9.47 5.84
N PRO A 27 10.07 10.23 4.77
CA PRO A 27 9.15 10.39 3.65
C PRO A 27 8.73 9.09 2.97
N GLU A 28 9.59 8.07 2.96
CA GLU A 28 9.25 6.76 2.39
C GLU A 28 8.27 5.99 3.27
N ILE A 29 8.45 6.02 4.60
CA ILE A 29 7.52 5.38 5.54
C ILE A 29 6.19 6.13 5.56
N ASP A 30 6.19 7.47 5.53
CA ASP A 30 4.96 8.26 5.45
C ASP A 30 4.16 7.94 4.19
N LYS A 31 4.86 7.85 3.05
CA LYS A 31 4.24 7.43 1.79
C LYS A 31 3.71 6.01 1.88
N ALA A 32 4.44 5.11 2.53
CA ALA A 32 4.02 3.74 2.71
C ALA A 32 2.78 3.63 3.59
N ILE A 33 2.72 4.36 4.70
CA ILE A 33 1.54 4.44 5.59
C ILE A 33 0.31 4.91 4.82
N SER A 34 0.45 5.93 3.96
CA SER A 34 -0.65 6.48 3.17
C SER A 34 -1.18 5.50 2.12
N LEU A 35 -0.29 4.77 1.44
CA LEU A 35 -0.64 3.94 0.28
C LEU A 35 -0.90 2.47 0.64
N TYR A 36 -0.36 1.98 1.76
CA TYR A 36 -0.49 0.58 2.16
C TYR A 36 -1.94 0.09 2.29
N PRO A 37 -2.89 0.83 2.90
CA PRO A 37 -4.27 0.38 2.98
C PRO A 37 -4.92 0.18 1.60
N LYS A 38 -4.66 1.09 0.66
CA LYS A 38 -5.18 1.00 -0.71
C LYS A 38 -4.59 -0.20 -1.46
N LEU A 39 -3.28 -0.41 -1.33
CA LEU A 39 -2.60 -1.55 -1.94
C LEU A 39 -3.03 -2.88 -1.33
N LYS A 40 -3.23 -2.93 -0.01
CA LYS A 40 -3.74 -4.12 0.67
C LYS A 40 -5.12 -4.50 0.15
N ASN A 41 -6.01 -3.51 -0.01
CA ASN A 41 -7.34 -3.74 -0.58
C ASN A 41 -7.27 -4.20 -2.05
N PHE A 42 -6.37 -3.63 -2.86
CA PHE A 42 -6.16 -4.09 -4.24
C PHE A 42 -5.71 -5.55 -4.35
N LEU A 43 -4.96 -6.06 -3.36
CA LEU A 43 -4.50 -7.45 -3.33
C LEU A 43 -5.58 -8.44 -2.85
N ILE A 44 -6.73 -7.96 -2.40
CA ILE A 44 -7.84 -8.78 -1.92
C ILE A 44 -8.99 -8.64 -2.91
N GLN A 45 -9.55 -9.76 -3.34
CA GLN A 45 -10.64 -9.79 -4.32
C GLN A 45 -11.73 -10.77 -3.87
N PRO A 46 -13.01 -10.35 -3.82
CA PRO A 46 -14.16 -11.24 -3.66
C PRO A 46 -14.26 -12.26 -4.80
N ILE A 47 -14.86 -13.43 -4.53
CA ILE A 47 -14.97 -14.49 -5.54
C ILE A 47 -15.95 -14.13 -6.66
N GLU A 48 -16.86 -13.20 -6.40
CA GLU A 48 -17.89 -12.71 -7.32
C GLU A 48 -17.35 -11.61 -8.26
N GLU A 49 -16.18 -11.05 -7.98
CA GLU A 49 -15.55 -10.01 -8.78
C GLU A 49 -14.54 -10.64 -9.75
N SER A 50 -14.45 -10.09 -10.96
CA SER A 50 -13.43 -10.47 -11.94
C SER A 50 -12.94 -9.23 -12.67
N TYR A 51 -11.64 -9.13 -12.87
CA TYR A 51 -11.01 -8.03 -13.58
C TYR A 51 -10.19 -8.58 -14.73
N SER A 52 -10.27 -7.91 -15.88
CA SER A 52 -9.30 -8.06 -16.95
C SER A 52 -7.93 -7.54 -16.51
N LEU A 53 -6.90 -7.90 -17.28
CA LEU A 53 -5.55 -7.40 -17.06
C LEU A 53 -5.51 -5.86 -17.16
N ASP A 54 -6.19 -5.28 -18.14
CA ASP A 54 -6.22 -3.83 -18.36
C ASP A 54 -6.90 -3.08 -17.20
N GLU A 55 -8.02 -3.60 -16.70
CA GLU A 55 -8.69 -3.06 -15.50
C GLU A 55 -7.77 -3.13 -14.29
N SER A 56 -7.11 -4.27 -14.07
CA SER A 56 -6.18 -4.47 -12.96
C SER A 56 -5.01 -3.48 -13.00
N ILE A 57 -4.45 -3.23 -14.19
CA ILE A 57 -3.38 -2.25 -14.39
C ILE A 57 -3.88 -0.84 -14.11
N ASN A 58 -5.08 -0.49 -14.57
CA ASN A 58 -5.66 0.85 -14.35
C ASN A 58 -5.95 1.09 -12.87
N LEU A 59 -6.54 0.12 -12.17
CA LEU A 59 -6.76 0.19 -10.72
C LEU A 59 -5.45 0.41 -9.97
N LEU A 60 -4.39 -0.33 -10.33
CA LEU A 60 -3.08 -0.16 -9.71
C LEU A 60 -2.48 1.23 -9.97
N ARG A 61 -2.67 1.78 -11.18
CA ARG A 61 -2.20 3.13 -11.54
C ARG A 61 -2.91 4.21 -10.73
N GLU A 62 -4.22 4.11 -10.52
CA GLU A 62 -4.97 5.07 -9.69
C GLU A 62 -4.50 5.09 -8.23
N ILE A 63 -4.00 3.97 -7.71
CA ILE A 63 -3.46 3.91 -6.35
C ILE A 63 -2.11 4.61 -6.23
N ILE A 64 -1.27 4.56 -7.28
CA ILE A 64 0.13 5.03 -7.23
C ILE A 64 0.32 6.42 -7.89
N LYS A 65 -0.74 6.99 -8.45
CA LYS A 65 -0.76 8.36 -8.99
C LYS A 65 -0.25 9.39 -7.97
#